data_AF-A0AAW9DM83-F1
#
_entry.id   AF-A0AAW9DM83-F1
#
_cell.length_a   1.000
_cell.length_b   1.000
_cell.length_c   1.000
_cell.angle_alpha   90.00
_cell.angle_beta   90.00
_cell.angle_gamma   90.00
#
_symmetry.space_group_name_H-M   'P 1'
#
loop_
_entity.id
_entity.type
_entity.pdbx_description
1 polymer ?
#
loop_
_entity_poly.entity_id
_entity_poly.type
_entity_poly.pdbx_seq_one_letter_code
_entity_poly.pdbx_strand_id
1 'polypeptide(L)'
;MALRRLPIHRALWRPHLIAGGERDLMLGLIVFSVGLPVTTQTIFSVVVGVSLGVFGTAMLRWLAKIDPQFLKVYRRARAYRAYYSPRSRPARVDDRIRKQL
;
A
#
# COMPACT_ATOMS: atom_id res chain seq x y z
N MET A 1 12.79 0.32 -43.77
CA MET A 1 11.97 -0.44 -42.79
C MET A 1 10.98 0.52 -42.16
N ALA A 2 9.68 0.24 -42.24
CA ALA A 2 8.62 1.13 -41.72
C ALA A 2 8.46 0.99 -40.19
N LEU A 3 8.26 2.11 -39.49
CA LEU A 3 8.14 2.15 -38.04
C LEU A 3 6.79 1.56 -37.60
N ARG A 4 6.80 0.43 -36.89
CA ARG A 4 5.58 -0.22 -36.37
C ARG A 4 5.04 0.59 -35.18
N ARG A 5 3.83 1.16 -35.32
CA ARG A 5 3.15 1.81 -34.19
C ARG A 5 2.24 0.80 -33.47
N LEU A 6 2.57 0.51 -32.22
CA LEU A 6 1.75 -0.30 -31.33
C LEU A 6 0.85 0.63 -30.49
N PRO A 7 -0.48 0.52 -30.57
CA PRO A 7 -1.37 1.31 -29.72
C PRO A 7 -1.22 0.89 -28.25
N ILE A 8 -0.81 1.83 -27.40
CA ILE A 8 -0.71 1.61 -25.95
C ILE A 8 -2.12 1.73 -25.36
N HIS A 9 -2.65 0.63 -24.85
CA HIS A 9 -3.99 0.58 -24.29
C HIS A 9 -4.00 1.12 -22.86
N ARG A 10 -4.97 1.99 -22.55
CA ARG A 10 -5.18 2.55 -21.19
C ARG A 10 -5.36 1.50 -20.10
N ALA A 11 -5.76 0.27 -20.45
CA ALA A 11 -5.88 -0.84 -19.52
C ALA A 11 -4.54 -1.21 -18.85
N LEU A 12 -3.41 -0.93 -19.51
CA LEU A 12 -2.09 -1.35 -19.04
C LEU A 12 -1.57 -0.57 -17.83
N TRP A 13 -2.07 0.66 -17.60
CA TRP A 13 -1.57 1.53 -16.52
C TRP A 13 -2.62 1.86 -15.45
N ARG A 14 -3.87 1.42 -15.57
CA ARG A 14 -4.93 1.80 -14.62
C ARG A 14 -4.61 1.27 -13.22
N PRO A 15 -4.65 2.12 -12.17
CA PRO A 15 -4.54 1.64 -10.81
C PRO A 15 -5.69 0.66 -10.52
N HIS A 16 -5.35 -0.41 -9.81
CA HIS A 16 -6.28 -1.51 -9.55
C HIS A 16 -6.99 -1.25 -8.22
N LEU A 17 -8.15 -0.59 -8.29
CA LEU A 17 -9.00 -0.30 -7.14
C LEU A 17 -10.11 -1.37 -7.03
N ILE A 18 -10.35 -1.89 -5.83
CA ILE A 18 -11.48 -2.77 -5.52
C ILE A 18 -12.48 -1.99 -4.67
N ALA A 19 -13.75 -2.00 -5.08
CA ALA A 19 -14.85 -1.31 -4.40
C ALA A 19 -14.59 0.19 -4.13
N GLY A 20 -13.70 0.84 -4.89
CA GLY A 20 -13.31 2.23 -4.70
C GLY A 20 -12.20 2.45 -3.67
N GLY A 21 -11.58 1.39 -3.14
CA GLY A 21 -10.38 1.42 -2.31
C GLY A 21 -9.18 0.73 -3.01
N GLU A 22 -7.97 0.89 -2.48
CA GLU A 22 -6.82 0.11 -2.95
C GLU A 22 -7.02 -1.38 -2.66
N ARG A 23 -6.76 -2.25 -3.65
CA ARG A 23 -7.02 -3.70 -3.56
C ARG A 23 -6.43 -4.34 -2.32
N ASP A 24 -5.13 -4.18 -2.09
CA ASP A 24 -4.41 -4.95 -1.09
C ASP A 24 -4.90 -4.60 0.33
N LEU A 25 -5.26 -3.34 0.55
CA LEU A 25 -5.86 -2.86 1.80
C LEU A 25 -7.30 -3.37 1.97
N MET A 26 -8.10 -3.32 0.91
CA MET A 26 -9.48 -3.82 0.93
C MET A 26 -9.55 -5.32 1.22
N LEU A 27 -8.71 -6.11 0.55
CA LEU A 27 -8.65 -7.56 0.76
C LEU A 27 -8.24 -7.89 2.19
N GLY A 28 -7.21 -7.23 2.72
CA GLY A 28 -6.80 -7.41 4.11
C GLY A 28 -7.92 -7.08 5.09
N LEU A 29 -8.60 -5.94 4.91
CA LEU A 29 -9.70 -5.53 5.77
C LEU A 29 -10.86 -6.52 5.76
N ILE A 30 -11.28 -6.99 4.58
CA ILE A 30 -12.37 -7.98 4.45
C ILE A 30 -12.00 -9.27 5.21
N VAL A 31 -10.77 -9.76 5.02
CA VAL A 31 -10.28 -10.97 5.72
C VAL A 31 -10.28 -10.75 7.23
N PHE A 32 -9.84 -9.59 7.74
CA PHE A 32 -9.85 -9.31 9.18
C PHE A 32 -11.28 -9.15 9.74
N SER A 33 -12.14 -8.43 9.02
CA SER A 33 -13.53 -8.17 9.42
C SER A 33 -14.35 -9.47 9.55
N VAL A 34 -14.12 -10.43 8.65
CA VAL A 34 -14.77 -11.74 8.68
C VAL A 34 -14.04 -12.73 9.59
N GLY A 35 -12.71 -12.74 9.59
CA GLY A 35 -11.91 -13.71 10.33
C GLY A 35 -12.01 -13.56 11.87
N LEU A 36 -12.13 -12.33 12.36
CA LEU A 36 -12.29 -12.06 13.80
C LEU A 36 -13.54 -12.74 14.40
N PRO A 37 -14.77 -12.50 13.89
CA PRO A 37 -15.97 -13.20 14.34
C PRO A 37 -15.89 -14.72 14.22
N VAL A 38 -15.32 -15.23 13.12
CA VAL A 38 -15.21 -16.67 12.86
C VAL A 38 -14.34 -17.37 13.90
N THR A 39 -13.30 -16.68 14.41
CA THR A 39 -12.37 -17.26 15.38
C THR A 39 -12.96 -17.31 16.79
N THR A 40 -13.64 -16.25 17.23
CA THR A 40 -14.16 -16.16 18.62
C THR A 40 -15.58 -16.71 18.79
N GLN A 41 -16.38 -16.77 17.72
CA GLN A 41 -17.78 -17.26 17.72
C GLN A 41 -18.70 -16.59 18.77
N THR A 42 -18.38 -15.38 19.23
CA THR A 42 -19.20 -14.59 20.15
C THR A 42 -19.99 -13.52 19.43
N ILE A 43 -21.18 -13.20 19.96
CA ILE A 43 -22.05 -12.15 19.42
C ILE A 43 -21.34 -10.79 19.43
N PHE A 44 -20.56 -10.50 20.48
CA PHE A 44 -19.74 -9.30 20.55
C PHE A 44 -18.72 -9.21 19.41
N SER A 45 -18.02 -10.30 19.10
CA SER A 45 -17.06 -10.30 17.99
C SER A 45 -17.73 -10.11 16.64
N VAL A 46 -18.96 -10.58 16.44
CA VAL A 46 -19.75 -10.32 15.22
C VAL A 46 -20.04 -8.83 15.07
N VAL A 47 -20.52 -8.16 16.13
CA VAL A 47 -20.81 -6.71 16.11
C VAL A 47 -19.54 -5.90 15.83
N VAL A 48 -18.44 -6.24 16.48
CA VAL A 48 -17.14 -5.60 16.24
C VAL A 48 -16.63 -5.86 14.82
N GLY A 49 -16.74 -7.10 14.31
CA GLY A 49 -16.31 -7.43 12.95
C GLY A 49 -17.09 -6.68 11.88
N VAL A 50 -18.43 -6.60 12.02
CA VAL A 50 -19.30 -5.88 11.09
C VAL A 50 -19.02 -4.38 11.12
N SER A 51 -18.94 -3.79 12.31
CA SER A 51 -18.60 -2.36 12.46
C SER A 51 -17.23 -2.05 11.84
N LEU A 52 -16.20 -2.85 12.14
CA LEU A 52 -14.86 -2.70 11.54
C LEU A 52 -14.91 -2.81 10.01
N GLY A 53 -15.71 -3.71 9.45
CA GLY A 53 -15.90 -3.85 8.01
C GLY A 53 -16.54 -2.61 7.39
N VAL A 54 -17.64 -2.12 7.94
CA VAL A 54 -18.36 -0.95 7.42
C VAL A 54 -17.51 0.32 7.56
N PHE A 55 -16.99 0.60 8.75
CA PHE A 55 -16.17 1.79 9.00
C PHE A 55 -14.85 1.72 8.24
N GLY A 56 -14.18 0.56 8.23
CA GLY A 56 -12.93 0.37 7.52
C GLY A 56 -13.09 0.56 6.01
N THR A 57 -14.13 -0.03 5.40
CA THR A 57 -14.34 0.11 3.95
C THR A 57 -14.71 1.54 3.55
N ALA A 58 -15.48 2.25 4.38
CA ALA A 58 -15.79 3.67 4.18
C ALA A 58 -14.52 4.54 4.27
N MET A 59 -13.66 4.28 5.26
CA MET A 59 -12.41 5.02 5.45
C MET A 59 -11.43 4.76 4.30
N LEU A 60 -11.28 3.50 3.86
CA LEU A 60 -10.44 3.15 2.71
C LEU A 60 -10.96 3.78 1.41
N ARG A 61 -12.28 3.87 1.22
CA ARG A 61 -12.88 4.58 0.08
C ARG A 61 -12.55 6.07 0.10
N TRP A 62 -12.57 6.69 1.27
CA TRP A 62 -12.22 8.10 1.39
C TRP A 62 -10.72 8.32 1.11
N LEU A 63 -9.85 7.46 1.63
CA LEU A 63 -8.41 7.52 1.39
C LEU A 63 -8.05 7.34 -0.10
N ALA A 64 -8.73 6.42 -0.79
CA ALA A 64 -8.51 6.18 -2.20
C ALA A 64 -8.97 7.32 -3.12
N LYS A 65 -9.85 8.21 -2.65
CA LYS A 65 -10.16 9.46 -3.35
C LYS A 65 -9.00 10.45 -3.30
N ILE A 66 -8.20 10.42 -2.22
CA ILE A 66 -7.02 11.27 -2.06
C ILE A 66 -5.86 10.69 -2.87
N ASP A 67 -5.50 9.43 -2.61
CA ASP A 67 -4.40 8.76 -3.27
C ASP A 67 -4.75 7.30 -3.64
N PRO A 68 -4.89 6.99 -4.94
CA PRO A 68 -5.26 5.63 -5.39
C PRO A 68 -4.14 4.59 -5.28
N GLN A 69 -2.90 5.00 -4.94
CA GLN A 69 -1.72 4.12 -4.85
C GLN A 69 -0.96 4.26 -3.52
N PHE A 70 -1.68 4.52 -2.43
CA PHE A 70 -1.08 4.80 -1.12
C PHE A 70 -0.12 3.71 -0.64
N LEU A 71 -0.53 2.44 -0.65
CA LEU A 71 0.28 1.33 -0.12
C LEU A 71 1.53 1.10 -0.96
N LYS A 72 1.46 1.24 -2.29
CA LYS A 72 2.64 1.10 -3.16
C LYS A 72 3.69 2.16 -2.86
N VAL A 73 3.28 3.42 -2.72
CA VAL A 73 4.20 4.52 -2.37
C VAL A 73 4.74 4.33 -0.96
N TYR A 74 3.89 3.96 0.01
CA TYR A 74 4.30 3.72 1.38
C TYR A 74 5.33 2.59 1.51
N ARG A 75 5.11 1.47 0.82
CA ARG A 75 6.07 0.34 0.80
C ARG A 75 7.41 0.75 0.20
N ARG A 76 7.40 1.52 -0.89
CA ARG A 76 8.62 2.07 -1.51
C ARG A 76 9.32 3.04 -0.56
N ALA A 77 8.60 4.01 0.01
CA ALA A 77 9.15 4.97 0.95
C ALA A 77 9.79 4.27 2.15
N ARG A 78 9.15 3.24 2.71
CA ARG A 78 9.71 2.45 3.81
C ARG A 78 10.96 1.65 3.42
N ALA A 79 10.96 1.02 2.25
CA ALA A 79 12.12 0.28 1.75
C ALA A 79 13.31 1.21 1.46
N TYR A 80 13.06 2.36 0.83
CA TYR A 80 14.11 3.32 0.49
C TYR A 80 14.55 4.19 1.66
N ARG A 81 13.81 4.24 2.77
CA ARG A 81 14.19 5.03 3.97
C ARG A 81 15.53 4.61 4.57
N ALA A 82 15.91 3.34 4.45
CA ALA A 82 17.21 2.85 4.91
C ALA A 82 18.36 3.23 3.96
N TYR A 83 18.09 3.27 2.65
CA TYR A 83 19.09 3.55 1.62
C TYR A 83 19.29 5.05 1.39
N TYR A 84 18.20 5.81 1.37
CA TYR A 84 18.14 7.24 1.10
C TYR A 84 18.01 8.03 2.40
N SER A 85 19.02 7.92 3.27
CA SER A 85 19.20 8.94 4.31
C SER A 85 19.35 10.30 3.60
N PRO A 86 18.75 11.41 4.10
CA PRO A 86 18.89 12.73 3.50
C PRO A 86 20.37 13.18 3.49
N ARG A 87 21.11 12.78 2.46
CA ARG A 87 22.53 13.08 2.30
C ARG A 87 22.65 14.35 1.47
N SER A 88 22.38 15.50 2.09
CA SER A 88 22.58 16.82 1.51
C SER A 88 24.02 17.37 1.68
N ARG A 89 24.96 16.55 2.18
CA ARG A 89 26.35 16.98 2.41
C ARG A 89 27.28 16.52 1.26
N PRO A 90 27.91 17.44 0.50
CA PRO A 90 28.73 17.11 -0.67
C PRO A 90 30.04 16.36 -0.38
N ALA A 91 30.53 16.36 0.87
CA ALA A 91 31.86 15.85 1.20
C ALA A 91 31.91 15.17 2.57
N ARG A 92 31.35 13.96 2.67
CA ARG A 92 31.61 13.10 3.84
C ARG A 92 32.20 11.77 3.38
N VAL A 93 33.44 11.51 3.79
CA VAL A 93 34.14 10.24 3.65
C VAL A 93 33.45 9.23 4.57
N ASP A 94 33.16 8.04 4.04
CA ASP A 94 32.48 6.98 4.78
C ASP A 94 33.44 6.34 5.79
N ASP A 95 33.17 6.54 7.09
CA ASP A 95 33.97 5.96 8.18
C ASP A 95 33.94 4.41 8.18
N ARG A 96 33.00 3.77 7.45
CA ARG A 96 32.98 2.30 7.28
C ARG A 96 34.13 1.79 6.42
N ILE A 97 34.60 2.56 5.44
CA ILE A 97 35.76 2.21 4.60
C ILE A 97 37.06 2.33 5.42
N ARG A 98 37.10 3.29 6.36
CA ARG A 98 38.29 3.55 7.19
C ARG A 98 38.55 2.50 8.27
N LYS A 99 37.55 1.70 8.66
CA LYS A 99 37.74 0.60 9.63
C LYS A 99 38.29 -0.69 9.01
N GLN A 100 38.44 -0.74 7.69
CA GLN A 100 38.97 -1.90 6.96
C GLN A 100 40.43 -1.71 6.48
N LEU A 101 41.05 -0.56 6.78
CA LEU A 101 42.46 -0.25 6.58
C LEU A 101 43.16 -0.15 7.94
#